data_AF-A0A3A0BL32-F1
#
_entry.id   AF-A0A3A0BL32-F1
#
_cell.length_a   1.000
_cell.length_b   1.000
_cell.length_c   1.000
_cell.angle_alpha   90.00
_cell.angle_beta   90.00
_cell.angle_gamma   90.00
#
_symmetry.space_group_name_H-M   'P 1'
#
loop_
_entity.id
_entity.type
_entity.pdbx_description
1 polymer ?
#
loop_
_entity_poly.entity_id
_entity_poly.type
_entity_poly.pdbx_seq_one_letter_code
_entity_poly.pdbx_strand_id
1 'polypeptide(L)'
;MSQAPMSDITQDDKLWAMLSYLIPLLAIVVLFMEDKKARPYVKFNAVQSIAASVVISILSAVTCGFGSVLALALFWWAYQAYQGQDIQIPFVTDFIKNQGWA
;
A
#
# COMPACT_ATOMS: atom_id res chain seq x y z
N MET A 1 -16.87 -8.84 -13.07
CA MET A 1 -15.52 -8.70 -12.52
C MET A 1 -15.35 -9.85 -11.55
N SER A 2 -14.54 -10.85 -11.90
CA SER A 2 -14.40 -12.06 -11.10
C SER A 2 -13.76 -11.70 -9.77
N GLN A 3 -14.57 -11.67 -8.71
CA GLN A 3 -14.10 -11.59 -7.34
C GLN A 3 -13.27 -12.87 -7.10
N ALA A 4 -11.95 -12.78 -7.26
CA ALA A 4 -11.05 -13.82 -6.79
C ALA A 4 -11.38 -14.07 -5.31
N PRO A 5 -11.41 -15.33 -4.87
CA PRO A 5 -12.01 -15.66 -3.60
C PRO A 5 -11.24 -14.93 -2.49
N MET A 6 -11.96 -14.12 -1.72
CA MET A 6 -11.51 -13.43 -0.50
C MET A 6 -11.09 -14.42 0.63
N SER A 7 -10.81 -15.67 0.29
CA SER A 7 -10.85 -16.81 1.21
C SER A 7 -9.51 -17.26 1.77
N ASP A 8 -8.39 -16.55 1.56
CA ASP A 8 -7.18 -16.85 2.35
C ASP A 8 -6.14 -15.72 2.39
N ILE A 9 -6.53 -14.53 2.88
CA ILE A 9 -5.54 -13.53 3.31
C ILE A 9 -4.88 -14.06 4.58
N THR A 10 -3.65 -14.54 4.47
CA THR A 10 -2.92 -15.14 5.59
C THR A 10 -2.42 -14.05 6.54
N GLN A 11 -2.14 -14.40 7.80
CA GLN A 11 -1.55 -13.47 8.77
C GLN A 11 -0.22 -12.87 8.28
N ASP A 12 0.57 -13.66 7.55
CA ASP A 12 1.81 -13.19 6.92
C ASP A 12 1.53 -12.16 5.82
N ASP A 13 0.51 -12.35 4.97
CA ASP A 13 0.12 -11.37 3.95
C ASP A 13 -0.25 -10.01 4.58
N LYS A 14 -0.99 -10.04 5.70
CA LYS A 14 -1.37 -8.85 6.47
C LYS A 14 -0.16 -8.14 7.07
N LEU A 15 0.79 -8.91 7.59
CA LEU A 15 2.04 -8.38 8.12
C LEU A 15 2.84 -7.65 7.04
N TRP A 16 3.07 -8.29 5.89
CA TRP A 16 3.81 -7.68 4.78
C TRP A 16 3.12 -6.47 4.18
N ALA A 17 1.79 -6.50 4.09
CA ALA A 17 0.99 -5.35 3.66
C ALA A 17 1.16 -4.17 4.63
N MET A 18 1.04 -4.38 5.94
CA MET A 18 1.26 -3.35 6.96
C MET A 18 2.68 -2.77 6.90
N LEU A 19 3.70 -3.64 6.84
CA LEU A 19 5.10 -3.24 6.79
C LEU A 19 5.42 -2.37 5.58
N SER A 20 4.76 -2.64 4.45
CA SER A 20 4.90 -1.86 3.22
C SER A 20 4.45 -0.40 3.41
N TYR A 21 3.45 -0.13 4.26
CA TYR A 21 3.03 1.24 4.60
C TYR A 21 3.92 1.93 5.62
N LEU A 22 4.45 1.18 6.59
CA LEU A 22 5.33 1.74 7.62
C LEU A 22 6.70 2.13 7.06
N ILE A 23 7.25 1.29 6.18
CA ILE A 23 8.58 1.48 5.61
C ILE A 23 8.47 1.28 4.09
N PRO A 24 8.42 2.36 3.29
CA PRO A 24 8.34 2.27 1.84
C PRO A 24 9.47 1.43 1.21
N LEU A 25 10.64 1.37 1.85
CA LEU A 25 11.73 0.49 1.43
C LEU A 25 11.35 -0.99 1.48
N LEU A 26 10.57 -1.43 2.49
CA LEU A 26 10.10 -2.81 2.58
C LEU A 26 9.09 -3.13 1.48
N ALA A 27 8.28 -2.15 1.06
CA ALA A 27 7.39 -2.33 -0.08
C ALA A 27 8.17 -2.65 -1.37
N ILE A 28 9.33 -1.99 -1.57
CA ILE A 28 10.22 -2.30 -2.70
C ILE A 28 10.74 -3.74 -2.56
N VAL A 29 11.23 -4.13 -1.38
CA VAL A 29 11.70 -5.50 -1.13
C VAL A 29 10.62 -6.54 -1.45
N VAL A 30 9.37 -6.28 -1.03
CA VAL A 30 8.21 -7.13 -1.34
C VAL A 30 7.98 -7.28 -2.84
N LEU A 31 8.18 -6.22 -3.63
CA LEU A 31 8.05 -6.27 -5.08
C LEU A 31 9.20 -7.01 -5.78
N PHE A 32 10.33 -7.20 -5.11
CA PHE A 32 11.43 -8.05 -5.58
C PHE A 32 11.34 -9.49 -5.06
N MET A 33 10.57 -9.76 -4.00
CA MET A 33 10.30 -11.11 -3.52
C MET A 33 9.21 -11.79 -4.34
N GLU A 34 9.56 -12.83 -5.09
CA GLU A 34 8.62 -13.56 -5.96
C GLU A 34 7.45 -14.17 -5.16
N ASP A 35 7.73 -14.76 -4.00
CA ASP A 35 6.70 -15.38 -3.14
C ASP A 35 5.68 -14.37 -2.62
N LYS A 36 6.12 -13.15 -2.30
CA LYS A 36 5.25 -12.09 -1.74
C LYS A 36 4.52 -11.34 -2.84
N LYS A 37 5.20 -11.02 -3.94
CA LYS A 37 4.62 -10.39 -5.13
C LYS A 37 3.56 -11.26 -5.80
N ALA A 38 3.68 -12.59 -5.71
CA ALA A 38 2.67 -13.52 -6.22
C ALA A 38 1.31 -13.38 -5.53
N ARG A 39 1.27 -12.82 -4.31
CA ARG A 39 0.05 -12.62 -3.53
C ARG A 39 -0.61 -11.29 -3.94
N PRO A 40 -1.82 -11.29 -4.52
CA PRO A 40 -2.46 -10.08 -5.03
C PRO A 40 -2.65 -8.99 -3.97
N TYR A 41 -3.06 -9.39 -2.75
CA TYR A 41 -3.27 -8.46 -1.62
C TYR A 41 -1.97 -7.76 -1.20
N VAL A 42 -0.87 -8.51 -1.07
CA VAL A 42 0.43 -7.97 -0.66
C VAL A 42 1.00 -7.07 -1.74
N LYS A 43 0.94 -7.50 -3.00
CA LYS A 43 1.40 -6.73 -4.15
C LYS A 43 0.66 -5.40 -4.26
N PHE A 44 -0.67 -5.40 -4.18
CA PHE A 44 -1.47 -4.18 -4.27
C PHE A 44 -1.11 -3.19 -3.15
N ASN A 45 -1.04 -3.66 -1.91
CA ASN A 45 -0.69 -2.81 -0.77
C ASN A 45 0.75 -2.28 -0.84
N ALA A 46 1.70 -3.07 -1.36
CA ALA A 46 3.08 -2.63 -1.57
C ALA A 46 3.17 -1.53 -2.64
N VAL A 47 2.48 -1.69 -3.78
CA VAL A 47 2.44 -0.65 -4.82
C VAL A 47 1.73 0.60 -4.29
N GLN A 48 0.63 0.42 -3.56
CA GLN A 48 -0.16 1.51 -2.99
C GLN A 48 0.61 2.30 -1.94
N SER A 49 1.37 1.63 -1.08
CA SER A 49 2.17 2.33 -0.08
C SER A 49 3.31 3.15 -0.71
N ILE A 50 3.95 2.62 -1.75
CA ILE A 50 4.97 3.38 -2.51
C ILE A 50 4.31 4.61 -3.14
N ALA A 51 3.22 4.44 -3.88
CA ALA A 51 2.55 5.55 -4.54
C ALA A 51 2.06 6.61 -3.52
N ALA A 52 1.45 6.18 -2.41
CA ALA A 52 1.02 7.08 -1.34
C ALA A 52 2.20 7.84 -0.72
N SER A 53 3.32 7.15 -0.45
CA SER A 53 4.51 7.80 0.11
C SER A 53 5.10 8.86 -0.84
N VAL A 54 5.16 8.58 -2.16
CA VAL A 54 5.63 9.56 -3.15
C VAL A 54 4.71 10.77 -3.21
N VAL A 55 3.40 10.58 -3.24
CA VAL A 55 2.42 11.68 -3.23
C VAL A 55 2.57 12.55 -1.98
N ILE A 56 2.69 11.93 -0.80
CA ILE A 56 2.89 12.65 0.47
C ILE A 56 4.22 13.42 0.45
N SER A 57 5.31 12.83 -0.05
CA SER A 57 6.60 13.51 -0.16
C SER A 57 6.54 14.74 -1.07
N ILE A 58 5.85 14.65 -2.22
CA ILE A 58 5.66 15.78 -3.13
C ILE A 58 4.83 16.88 -2.46
N LEU A 59 3.70 16.52 -1.83
CA LEU A 59 2.85 17.48 -1.13
C LEU A 59 3.62 18.16 0.02
N SER A 60 4.40 17.40 0.78
CA SER A 60 5.25 17.92 1.85
C SER A 60 6.29 18.92 1.30
N ALA A 61 6.96 18.59 0.18
CA ALA A 61 7.91 19.50 -0.44
C ALA A 61 7.27 20.81 -0.93
N VAL A 62 6.09 20.73 -1.57
CA VAL A 62 5.35 21.90 -2.07
C VAL A 62 4.82 22.79 -0.94
N THR A 63 4.43 22.19 0.19
CA THR A 63 3.89 22.89 1.36
C THR A 63 4.97 23.27 2.39
N CYS A 64 6.25 23.25 2.01
CA CYS A 64 7.39 23.52 2.91
C CYS A 64 7.35 22.73 4.24
N GLY A 65 6.96 21.45 4.16
CA GLY A 65 6.95 20.51 5.29
C GLY A 65 5.61 20.38 6.02
N PHE A 66 4.62 21.24 5.76
CA PHE A 66 3.29 21.10 6.39
C PHE A 66 2.57 19.81 5.98
N GLY A 67 2.79 19.35 4.76
CA GLY A 67 2.26 18.09 4.23
C GLY A 67 2.80 16.84 4.93
N SER A 68 3.85 16.96 5.76
CA SER A 68 4.38 15.84 6.56
C SER A 68 3.35 15.28 7.55
N VAL A 69 2.35 16.06 7.96
CA VAL A 69 1.23 15.58 8.79
C VAL A 69 0.45 14.47 8.09
N LEU A 70 0.39 14.46 6.75
CA LEU A 70 -0.24 13.40 5.97
C LEU A 70 0.50 12.06 6.08
N ALA A 71 1.77 12.06 6.50
CA ALA A 71 2.48 10.82 6.79
C ALA A 71 1.83 10.03 7.95
N LEU A 72 1.09 10.70 8.85
CA LEU A 72 0.30 10.03 9.88
C LEU A 72 -0.81 9.15 9.27
N ALA A 73 -1.32 9.50 8.08
CA ALA A 73 -2.30 8.68 7.37
C ALA A 73 -1.71 7.33 6.92
N LEU A 74 -0.39 7.26 6.66
CA LEU A 74 0.29 5.99 6.35
C LEU A 74 0.18 5.00 7.52
N PHE A 75 0.27 5.47 8.77
CA PHE A 75 0.08 4.62 9.95
C PHE A 75 -1.35 4.11 10.07
N TRP A 76 -2.34 4.94 9.73
CA TRP A 76 -3.73 4.52 9.69
C TRP A 76 -3.97 3.44 8.62
N TRP A 77 -3.44 3.64 7.41
CA TRP A 77 -3.53 2.63 6.36
C TRP A 77 -2.73 1.36 6.68
N ALA A 78 -1.58 1.47 7.35
CA ALA A 78 -0.85 0.30 7.85
C ALA A 78 -1.71 -0.53 8.81
N TYR A 79 -2.42 0.12 9.74
CA TYR A 79 -3.35 -0.56 10.64
C TYR A 79 -4.50 -1.25 9.89
N GLN A 80 -5.08 -0.59 8.88
CA GLN A 80 -6.11 -1.20 8.04
C GLN A 80 -5.57 -2.39 7.22
N ALA A 81 -4.33 -2.30 6.73
CA ALA A 81 -3.67 -3.39 6.02
C ALA A 81 -3.47 -4.61 6.92
N TYR A 82 -3.16 -4.37 8.20
CA TYR A 82 -3.02 -5.42 9.21
C TYR A 82 -4.36 -6.07 9.59
N GLN A 83 -5.46 -5.30 9.58
CA GLN A 83 -6.81 -5.86 9.75
C GLN A 83 -7.21 -6.75 8.57
N GLY A 84 -6.60 -6.56 7.39
CA GLY A 84 -6.97 -7.23 6.16
C GLY A 84 -8.10 -6.53 5.41
N GLN A 85 -8.30 -5.22 5.63
CA GLN A 85 -9.33 -4.44 4.97
C GLN A 85 -8.84 -3.91 3.61
N ASP A 86 -9.78 -3.69 2.69
CA ASP A 86 -9.50 -3.06 1.39
C ASP A 86 -9.27 -1.56 1.57
N ILE A 87 -8.02 -1.13 1.43
CA ILE A 87 -7.64 0.27 1.58
C ILE A 87 -7.91 0.99 0.26
N GLN A 88 -8.85 1.94 0.28
CA GLN A 88 -9.12 2.82 -0.85
C GLN A 88 -8.58 4.22 -0.55
N ILE A 89 -7.49 4.56 -1.22
CA ILE A 89 -6.92 5.91 -1.22
C ILE A 89 -7.46 6.62 -2.47
N PRO A 90 -8.20 7.72 -2.31
CA PRO A 90 -8.75 8.45 -3.45
C PRO A 90 -7.62 8.89 -4.39
N PHE A 91 -7.85 8.79 -5.71
CA PHE A 91 -6.87 9.03 -6.78
C PHE A 91 -5.74 7.99 -6.88
N VAL A 92 -5.14 7.56 -5.77
CA VAL A 92 -4.01 6.60 -5.78
C VAL A 92 -4.49 5.20 -6.13
N THR A 93 -5.57 4.72 -5.50
CA THR A 93 -6.12 3.39 -5.75
C THR A 93 -6.62 3.26 -7.19
N ASP A 94 -7.31 4.27 -7.71
CA ASP A 94 -7.82 4.27 -9.09
C ASP A 94 -6.68 4.35 -10.11
N PHE A 95 -5.63 5.12 -9.81
CA PHE A 95 -4.41 5.15 -10.63
C PHE A 95 -3.77 3.75 -10.73
N ILE A 96 -3.58 3.07 -9.60
CA ILE A 96 -2.94 1.74 -9.56
C ILE A 96 -3.78 0.69 -10.31
N LYS A 97 -5.10 0.71 -10.11
CA LYS A 97 -6.03 -0.16 -10.83
C LYS A 97 -6.01 0.10 -12.33
N ASN A 98 -5.98 1.36 -12.76
CA ASN A 98 -5.90 1.73 -14.18
C ASN A 98 -4.57 1.32 -14.83
N GLN A 99 -3.48 1.22 -14.07
CA GLN A 99 -2.19 0.71 -14.56
C GLN A 99 -2.11 -0.83 -14.63
N GLY A 100 -3.15 -1.55 -14.19
CA GLY A 100 -3.17 -3.02 -14.15
C GLY A 100 -2.19 -3.62 -13.13
N TRP A 101 -1.80 -2.83 -12.12
CA TRP A 101 -0.88 -3.29 -11.07
C TRP A 101 -1.58 -4.13 -10.00
N ALA A 102 -2.92 -4.07 -9.94
CA ALA A 102 -3.81 -4.92 -9.15
C ALA A 102 -5.14 -5.14 -9.85
#